data_AF-A0A2R6XWC2-F1
#
_entry.id   AF-A0A2R6XWC2-F1
#
_cell.length_a   1.000
_cell.length_b   1.000
_cell.length_c   1.000
_cell.angle_alpha   90.00
_cell.angle_beta   90.00
_cell.angle_gamma   90.00
#
_symmetry.space_group_name_H-M   'P 1'
#
loop_
_entity.id
_entity.type
_entity.pdbx_description
1 polymer ?
#
loop_
_entity_poly.entity_id
_entity_poly.type
_entity_poly.pdbx_seq_one_letter_code
_entity_poly.pdbx_strand_id
1 'polypeptide(L)'
;MWAGTDIAGEVVKVGSEVKDFAPGDKVVAWLELKHGGAMAQYAVANPKTTVVRPPEVSAVEAACLPVAALTALQALTSGGMNFDGSYSGNVLVTGASGGVGTYAVQLGKIAGAHVTATCGERNIELIKFLGADEVLDYKTPEGKKLISPSGKKYDLVVNAAASAVTFSDMQPQLAPKGVVFELTPSPKTFLTSVIKRVSMSKQKYNQLMLNVEARNLEMLVGFVKEGKLHAVIDSKFPLAKVEEAWKKSKEGHAVGKIVITVTEE
;
A
#
# COMPACT_ATOMS: atom_id res chain seq x y z
N MET A 1 -8.02 -0.76 22.38
CA MET A 1 -7.82 -1.18 20.97
C MET A 1 -6.46 -1.83 20.91
N TRP A 2 -6.41 -3.10 20.48
CA TRP A 2 -5.12 -3.80 20.35
C TRP A 2 -4.41 -3.32 19.08
N ALA A 3 -3.07 -3.32 19.07
CA ALA A 3 -2.31 -2.83 17.92
C ALA A 3 -2.20 -3.88 16.81
N GLY A 4 -2.05 -3.41 15.58
CA GLY A 4 -1.84 -4.21 14.37
C GLY A 4 -3.11 -4.90 13.84
N THR A 5 -3.17 -5.03 12.52
CA THR A 5 -4.33 -5.57 11.79
C THR A 5 -3.97 -6.59 10.71
N ASP A 6 -2.75 -6.55 10.18
CA ASP A 6 -2.33 -7.41 9.08
C ASP A 6 -1.76 -8.71 9.67
N ILE A 7 -2.33 -9.86 9.33
CA ILE A 7 -1.87 -11.16 9.83
C ILE A 7 -1.79 -12.20 8.71
N ALA A 8 -0.92 -13.17 8.89
CA ALA A 8 -0.96 -14.44 8.19
C ALA A 8 -0.60 -15.56 9.17
N GLY A 9 -1.24 -16.72 9.04
CA GLY A 9 -1.11 -17.79 10.01
C GLY A 9 -1.86 -19.05 9.58
N GLU A 10 -2.18 -19.87 10.58
CA GLU A 10 -2.95 -21.10 10.42
C GLU A 10 -4.25 -20.99 11.22
N VAL A 11 -5.36 -21.43 10.64
CA VAL A 11 -6.63 -21.54 11.33
C VAL A 11 -6.51 -22.66 12.37
N VAL A 12 -6.76 -22.35 13.65
CA VAL A 12 -6.76 -23.37 14.72
C VAL A 12 -8.17 -23.72 15.19
N LYS A 13 -9.14 -22.84 14.92
CA LYS A 13 -10.55 -23.01 15.28
C LYS A 13 -11.42 -22.11 14.41
N VAL A 14 -12.62 -22.58 14.10
CA VAL A 14 -13.63 -21.80 13.37
C VAL A 14 -14.92 -21.68 14.18
N GLY A 15 -15.70 -20.62 13.92
CA GLY A 15 -17.04 -20.45 14.48
C GLY A 15 -18.04 -21.43 13.83
N SER A 16 -19.16 -21.69 14.49
CA SER A 16 -20.16 -22.67 14.04
C SER A 16 -20.80 -22.35 12.68
N GLU A 17 -20.77 -21.09 12.25
CA GLU A 17 -21.34 -20.63 10.98
C GLU A 17 -20.30 -20.52 9.85
N VAL A 18 -19.01 -20.73 10.15
CA VAL A 18 -17.94 -20.64 9.16
C VAL A 18 -17.87 -21.93 8.36
N LYS A 19 -17.95 -21.80 7.03
CA LYS A 19 -17.95 -22.95 6.09
C LYS A 19 -16.76 -22.96 5.14
N ASP A 20 -16.16 -21.80 4.90
CA ASP A 20 -15.11 -21.63 3.88
C ASP A 20 -13.70 -21.91 4.42
N PHE A 21 -13.57 -22.18 5.72
CA PHE A 21 -12.29 -22.45 6.40
C PHE A 21 -12.43 -23.59 7.40
N ALA A 22 -11.34 -24.32 7.61
CA ALA A 22 -11.21 -25.37 8.60
C ALA A 22 -9.87 -25.26 9.35
N PRO A 23 -9.75 -25.87 10.56
CA PRO A 23 -8.46 -25.98 11.23
C PRO A 23 -7.38 -26.61 10.33
N GLY A 24 -6.18 -26.03 10.32
CA GLY A 24 -5.07 -26.41 9.45
C GLY A 24 -4.90 -25.52 8.22
N ASP A 25 -5.93 -24.77 7.82
CA ASP A 25 -5.85 -23.89 6.66
C ASP A 25 -4.84 -22.76 6.88
N LYS A 26 -3.94 -22.56 5.91
CA LYS A 26 -3.04 -21.42 5.89
C LYS A 26 -3.77 -20.22 5.31
N VAL A 27 -3.75 -19.10 6.02
CA VAL A 27 -4.55 -17.92 5.66
C VAL A 27 -3.76 -16.63 5.80
N VAL A 28 -4.26 -15.61 5.11
CA VAL A 28 -3.94 -14.20 5.30
C VAL A 28 -5.22 -13.47 5.62
N ALA A 29 -5.17 -12.52 6.56
CA ALA A 29 -6.36 -11.78 6.94
C ALA A 29 -6.05 -10.34 7.34
N TRP A 30 -7.07 -9.52 7.21
CA TRP A 30 -7.14 -8.21 7.83
C TRP A 30 -8.09 -8.26 9.04
N LEU A 31 -7.61 -7.79 10.18
CA LEU A 31 -8.40 -7.59 11.38
C LEU A 31 -9.02 -6.19 11.37
N GLU A 32 -10.31 -6.09 11.72
CA GLU A 32 -10.99 -4.80 11.80
C GLU A 32 -10.28 -3.86 12.79
N LEU A 33 -10.02 -2.62 12.36
CA LEU A 33 -9.30 -1.60 13.15
C LEU A 33 -9.84 -1.41 14.56
N LYS A 34 -11.17 -1.52 14.75
CA LYS A 34 -11.82 -1.36 16.05
C LYS A 34 -11.39 -2.43 17.07
N HIS A 35 -11.01 -3.61 16.60
CA HIS A 35 -10.56 -4.72 17.43
C HIS A 35 -9.02 -4.76 17.51
N GLY A 36 -8.35 -4.72 16.35
CA GLY A 36 -6.92 -4.99 16.21
C GLY A 36 -6.55 -6.39 16.73
N GLY A 37 -5.32 -6.56 17.21
CA GLY A 37 -4.89 -7.80 17.89
C GLY A 37 -3.90 -8.65 17.10
N ALA A 38 -3.30 -8.11 16.05
CA ALA A 38 -2.32 -8.84 15.25
C ALA A 38 -1.02 -9.16 16.00
N MET A 39 -0.69 -8.38 17.03
CA MET A 39 0.52 -8.56 17.84
C MET A 39 0.31 -9.59 18.96
N ALA A 40 -0.09 -10.79 18.58
CA ALA A 40 -0.40 -11.89 19.51
C ALA A 40 -0.13 -13.25 18.84
N GLN A 41 -0.06 -14.31 19.65
CA GLN A 41 0.07 -15.67 19.11
C GLN A 41 -1.20 -16.16 18.42
N TYR A 42 -2.35 -15.61 18.80
CA TYR A 42 -3.65 -15.92 18.25
C TYR A 42 -4.44 -14.64 18.05
N ALA A 43 -5.21 -14.58 16.96
CA ALA A 43 -6.12 -13.48 16.65
C ALA A 43 -7.42 -14.03 16.05
N VAL A 44 -8.50 -13.26 16.18
CA VAL A 44 -9.81 -13.62 15.61
C VAL A 44 -10.05 -12.77 14.37
N ALA A 45 -10.09 -13.42 13.20
CA ALA A 45 -10.37 -12.78 11.93
C ALA A 45 -11.80 -13.04 11.46
N ASN A 46 -12.38 -12.07 10.74
CA ASN A 46 -13.66 -12.25 10.09
C ASN A 46 -13.45 -13.06 8.80
N PRO A 47 -14.25 -14.12 8.52
CA PRO A 47 -14.15 -14.86 7.26
C PRO A 47 -14.24 -13.97 6.02
N LYS A 48 -15.00 -12.85 6.09
CA LYS A 48 -15.16 -11.90 4.96
C LYS A 48 -13.90 -11.08 4.65
N THR A 49 -12.91 -11.09 5.54
CA THR A 49 -11.62 -10.40 5.38
C THR A 49 -10.43 -11.36 5.51
N THR A 50 -10.70 -12.65 5.32
CA THR A 50 -9.72 -13.75 5.37
C THR A 50 -9.67 -14.43 4.00
N VAL A 51 -8.48 -14.81 3.56
CA VAL A 51 -8.23 -15.47 2.28
C VAL A 51 -7.23 -16.61 2.48
N VAL A 52 -7.38 -17.69 1.70
CA VAL A 52 -6.43 -18.80 1.68
C VAL A 52 -5.05 -18.31 1.22
N ARG A 53 -4.02 -18.68 1.97
CA ARG A 53 -2.62 -18.46 1.61
C ARG A 53 -2.09 -19.74 0.94
N PRO A 54 -1.78 -19.72 -0.36
CA PRO A 54 -1.25 -20.88 -1.05
C PRO A 54 0.20 -21.15 -0.59
N PRO A 55 0.70 -22.39 -0.72
CA PRO A 55 2.00 -22.80 -0.18
C PRO A 55 3.19 -22.05 -0.79
N GLU A 56 3.05 -21.50 -1.99
CA GLU A 56 4.08 -20.70 -2.67
C GLU A 56 4.27 -19.32 -2.04
N VAL A 57 3.31 -18.85 -1.24
CA VAL A 57 3.36 -17.53 -0.60
C VAL A 57 3.68 -17.71 0.88
N SER A 58 4.82 -17.18 1.32
CA SER A 58 5.25 -17.28 2.71
C SER A 58 4.31 -16.51 3.65
N ALA A 59 4.30 -16.88 4.94
CA ALA A 59 3.54 -16.15 5.95
C ALA A 59 3.96 -14.67 6.03
N VAL A 60 5.26 -14.44 5.94
CA VAL A 60 5.86 -13.10 5.99
C VAL A 60 5.38 -12.24 4.83
N GLU A 61 5.44 -12.74 3.59
CA GLU A 61 4.98 -11.98 2.42
C GLU A 61 3.48 -11.72 2.49
N ALA A 62 2.69 -12.75 2.83
CA ALA A 62 1.25 -12.61 2.94
C ALA A 62 0.83 -11.60 4.00
N ALA A 63 1.46 -11.60 5.18
CA ALA A 63 1.19 -10.63 6.25
C ALA A 63 1.56 -9.18 5.84
N CYS A 64 2.37 -9.00 4.79
CA CYS A 64 2.71 -7.67 4.28
C CYS A 64 1.64 -7.07 3.36
N LEU A 65 0.65 -7.86 2.91
CA LEU A 65 -0.33 -7.46 1.91
C LEU A 65 -1.49 -6.61 2.45
N PRO A 66 -2.19 -6.95 3.54
CA PRO A 66 -3.55 -6.47 3.76
C PRO A 66 -3.70 -4.95 3.73
N VAL A 67 -3.27 -4.18 4.73
CA VAL A 67 -3.46 -2.71 4.66
C VAL A 67 -2.66 -2.09 3.51
N ALA A 68 -1.40 -2.45 3.37
CA ALA A 68 -0.50 -1.70 2.48
C ALA A 68 -0.79 -1.93 1.00
N ALA A 69 -0.92 -3.19 0.57
CA ALA A 69 -1.17 -3.52 -0.82
C ALA A 69 -2.64 -3.27 -1.20
N LEU A 70 -3.63 -3.49 -0.32
CA LEU A 70 -5.01 -3.11 -0.62
C LEU A 70 -5.19 -1.60 -0.75
N THR A 71 -4.46 -0.80 0.05
CA THR A 71 -4.47 0.67 -0.08
C THR A 71 -3.94 1.10 -1.45
N ALA A 72 -2.80 0.52 -1.88
CA ALA A 72 -2.25 0.78 -3.21
C ALA A 72 -3.23 0.36 -4.32
N LEU A 73 -3.75 -0.87 -4.24
CA LEU A 73 -4.73 -1.42 -5.19
C LEU A 73 -5.97 -0.53 -5.29
N GLN A 74 -6.53 -0.10 -4.15
CA GLN A 74 -7.72 0.74 -4.12
C GLN A 74 -7.46 2.12 -4.72
N ALA A 75 -6.30 2.75 -4.44
CA ALA A 75 -5.95 4.03 -5.04
C ALA A 75 -5.86 3.95 -6.56
N LEU A 76 -5.22 2.91 -7.08
CA LEU A 76 -5.03 2.68 -8.52
C LEU A 76 -6.35 2.34 -9.23
N THR A 77 -7.15 1.42 -8.67
CA THR A 77 -8.48 1.07 -9.21
C THR A 77 -9.47 2.23 -9.16
N SER A 78 -9.44 3.04 -8.10
CA SER A 78 -10.24 4.27 -8.01
C SER A 78 -9.79 5.32 -9.03
N GLY A 79 -8.56 5.21 -9.52
CA GLY A 79 -8.01 5.95 -10.66
C GLY A 79 -8.43 5.40 -12.04
N GLY A 80 -9.20 4.30 -12.07
CA GLY A 80 -9.69 3.67 -13.30
C GLY A 80 -8.79 2.56 -13.85
N MET A 81 -7.81 2.07 -13.09
CA MET A 81 -6.95 0.98 -13.53
C MET A 81 -7.62 -0.39 -13.37
N ASN A 82 -7.42 -1.22 -14.38
CA ASN A 82 -7.47 -2.67 -14.34
C ASN A 82 -6.03 -3.23 -14.30
N PHE A 83 -5.88 -4.52 -14.03
CA PHE A 83 -4.57 -5.18 -13.90
C PHE A 83 -4.35 -6.24 -14.99
N ASP A 84 -4.83 -5.93 -16.20
CA ASP A 84 -4.63 -6.74 -17.41
C ASP A 84 -3.46 -6.24 -18.29
N GLY A 85 -2.76 -5.19 -17.86
CA GLY A 85 -1.64 -4.58 -18.57
C GLY A 85 -2.03 -3.56 -19.64
N SER A 86 -3.33 -3.23 -19.77
CA SER A 86 -3.83 -2.34 -20.84
C SER A 86 -3.88 -0.85 -20.47
N TYR A 87 -3.62 -0.48 -19.22
CA TYR A 87 -3.61 0.92 -18.81
C TYR A 87 -2.45 1.67 -19.48
N SER A 88 -2.65 2.94 -19.83
CA SER A 88 -1.63 3.74 -20.56
C SER A 88 -1.46 5.17 -20.03
N GLY A 89 -1.88 5.43 -18.79
CA GLY A 89 -1.74 6.73 -18.14
C GLY A 89 -0.42 6.91 -17.38
N ASN A 90 -0.14 8.14 -16.96
CA ASN A 90 1.04 8.48 -16.17
C ASN A 90 0.68 8.61 -14.68
N VAL A 91 1.43 7.92 -13.83
CA VAL A 91 1.17 7.82 -12.39
C VAL A 91 2.36 8.35 -11.62
N LEU A 92 2.10 9.21 -10.63
CA LEU A 92 3.09 9.58 -9.63
C LEU A 92 2.83 8.80 -8.33
N VAL A 93 3.88 8.17 -7.78
CA VAL A 93 3.87 7.58 -6.43
C VAL A 93 4.83 8.35 -5.54
N THR A 94 4.33 9.09 -4.56
CA THR A 94 5.20 9.77 -3.57
C THR A 94 5.47 8.84 -2.39
N GLY A 95 6.63 8.98 -1.75
CA GLY A 95 6.98 8.11 -0.62
C GLY A 95 7.11 6.64 -1.05
N ALA A 96 7.59 6.41 -2.27
CA ALA A 96 7.54 5.13 -2.97
C ALA A 96 8.29 4.00 -2.25
N SER A 97 9.27 4.31 -1.39
CA SER A 97 9.98 3.31 -0.61
C SER A 97 9.26 2.84 0.64
N GLY A 98 8.11 3.43 0.99
CA GLY A 98 7.31 3.02 2.14
C GLY A 98 6.45 1.77 1.86
N GLY A 99 5.72 1.33 2.88
CA GLY A 99 4.88 0.12 2.79
C GLY A 99 3.84 0.17 1.66
N VAL A 100 3.07 1.25 1.54
CA VAL A 100 2.10 1.38 0.43
C VAL A 100 2.81 1.69 -0.90
N GLY A 101 3.82 2.55 -0.87
CA GLY A 101 4.52 3.04 -2.05
C GLY A 101 5.14 1.91 -2.88
N THR A 102 5.77 0.94 -2.22
CA THR A 102 6.43 -0.19 -2.89
C THR A 102 5.43 -1.07 -3.65
N TYR A 103 4.22 -1.25 -3.12
CA TYR A 103 3.14 -1.93 -3.85
C TYR A 103 2.52 -1.06 -4.93
N ALA A 104 2.34 0.24 -4.70
CA ALA A 104 1.75 1.15 -5.69
C ALA A 104 2.61 1.24 -6.97
N VAL A 105 3.94 1.22 -6.83
CA VAL A 105 4.84 1.15 -7.99
C VAL A 105 4.61 -0.12 -8.78
N GLN A 106 4.73 -1.29 -8.13
CA GLN A 106 4.60 -2.59 -8.79
C GLN A 106 3.22 -2.77 -9.43
N LEU A 107 2.14 -2.45 -8.71
CA LEU A 107 0.77 -2.55 -9.20
C LEU A 107 0.50 -1.58 -10.36
N GLY A 108 1.07 -0.37 -10.33
CA GLY A 108 1.01 0.56 -11.45
C GLY A 108 1.66 -0.03 -12.70
N LYS A 109 2.80 -0.71 -12.55
CA LYS A 109 3.47 -1.41 -13.65
C LYS A 109 2.69 -2.62 -14.16
N ILE A 110 2.14 -3.44 -13.27
CA ILE A 110 1.26 -4.56 -13.65
C ILE A 110 0.05 -4.06 -14.45
N ALA A 111 -0.51 -2.90 -14.10
CA ALA A 111 -1.61 -2.28 -14.85
C ALA A 111 -1.21 -1.80 -16.25
N GLY A 112 0.08 -1.54 -16.52
CA GLY A 112 0.59 -0.96 -17.76
C GLY A 112 0.96 0.52 -17.68
N ALA A 113 0.83 1.15 -16.51
CA ALA A 113 1.11 2.57 -16.33
C ALA A 113 2.59 2.93 -16.55
N HIS A 114 2.81 4.19 -16.92
CA HIS A 114 4.10 4.85 -16.77
C HIS A 114 4.21 5.42 -15.35
N VAL A 115 5.10 4.86 -14.54
CA VAL A 115 5.23 5.17 -13.11
C VAL A 115 6.45 6.06 -12.88
N THR A 116 6.17 7.29 -12.44
CA THR A 116 7.17 8.17 -11.82
C THR A 116 7.05 8.02 -10.30
N ALA A 117 8.18 7.88 -9.60
CA ALA A 117 8.20 7.63 -8.17
C ALA A 117 9.13 8.62 -7.44
N THR A 118 8.78 9.00 -6.21
CA THR A 118 9.68 9.78 -5.35
C THR A 118 10.10 8.99 -4.12
N CYS A 119 11.40 8.99 -3.83
CA CYS A 119 11.97 8.40 -2.64
C CYS A 119 13.25 9.15 -2.26
N GLY A 120 13.90 8.76 -1.15
CA GLY A 120 15.25 9.27 -0.86
C GLY A 120 16.28 8.57 -1.74
N GLU A 121 17.40 9.23 -2.01
CA GLU A 121 18.52 8.74 -2.83
C GLU A 121 18.87 7.26 -2.59
N ARG A 122 19.03 6.87 -1.32
CA ARG A 122 19.38 5.49 -0.91
C ARG A 122 18.43 4.38 -1.42
N ASN A 123 17.21 4.74 -1.82
CA ASN A 123 16.18 3.79 -2.25
C ASN A 123 15.94 3.82 -3.76
N ILE A 124 16.65 4.65 -4.53
CA ILE A 124 16.41 4.83 -5.97
C ILE A 124 16.51 3.49 -6.72
N GLU A 125 17.60 2.75 -6.50
CA GLU A 125 17.84 1.49 -7.22
C GLU A 125 16.80 0.42 -6.87
N LEU A 126 16.33 0.38 -5.62
CA LEU A 126 15.22 -0.48 -5.24
C LEU A 126 13.94 -0.10 -6.00
N ILE A 127 13.59 1.19 -6.05
CA ILE A 127 12.34 1.62 -6.71
C ILE A 127 12.38 1.39 -8.23
N LYS A 128 13.56 1.55 -8.85
CA LYS A 128 13.77 1.14 -10.25
C LYS A 128 13.61 -0.37 -10.42
N PHE A 129 14.19 -1.18 -9.53
CA PHE A 129 14.05 -2.63 -9.55
C PHE A 129 12.59 -3.08 -9.42
N LEU A 130 11.78 -2.37 -8.60
CA LEU A 130 10.33 -2.60 -8.50
C LEU A 130 9.54 -2.15 -9.74
N GLY A 131 10.19 -1.53 -10.72
CA GLY A 131 9.66 -1.27 -12.06
C GLY A 131 9.32 0.18 -12.36
N ALA A 132 9.60 1.15 -11.47
CA ALA A 132 9.36 2.55 -11.78
C ALA A 132 10.17 2.99 -13.01
N ASP A 133 9.51 3.67 -13.95
CA ASP A 133 10.13 4.18 -15.18
C ASP A 133 11.02 5.40 -14.89
N GLU A 134 10.61 6.21 -13.92
CA GLU A 134 11.33 7.41 -13.48
C GLU A 134 11.37 7.45 -11.95
N VAL A 135 12.54 7.76 -11.39
CA VAL A 135 12.68 7.91 -9.94
C VAL A 135 13.35 9.24 -9.62
N LEU A 136 12.71 10.00 -8.73
CA LEU A 136 13.14 11.31 -8.29
C LEU A 136 13.58 11.26 -6.83
N ASP A 137 14.79 11.74 -6.53
CA ASP A 137 15.17 12.02 -5.14
C ASP A 137 14.40 13.26 -4.65
N TYR A 138 13.55 13.10 -3.64
CA TYR A 138 12.75 14.22 -3.10
C TYR A 138 13.60 15.35 -2.51
N LYS A 139 14.91 15.16 -2.30
CA LYS A 139 15.82 16.22 -1.83
C LYS A 139 16.31 17.15 -2.95
N THR A 140 16.27 16.70 -4.19
CA THR A 140 16.67 17.47 -5.38
C THR A 140 15.62 18.52 -5.77
N PRO A 141 15.97 19.60 -6.48
CA PRO A 141 15.01 20.59 -6.96
C PRO A 141 13.87 19.98 -7.80
N GLU A 142 14.19 19.02 -8.66
CA GLU A 142 13.25 18.35 -9.55
C GLU A 142 12.29 17.46 -8.74
N GLY A 143 12.83 16.69 -7.78
CA GLY A 143 12.02 15.86 -6.89
C GLY A 143 11.11 16.67 -5.97
N LYS A 144 11.57 17.81 -5.45
CA LYS A 144 10.71 18.72 -4.66
C LYS A 144 9.54 19.28 -5.46
N LYS A 145 9.78 19.58 -6.74
CA LYS A 145 8.75 20.09 -7.68
C LYS A 145 7.97 18.99 -8.38
N LEU A 146 8.29 17.72 -8.10
CA LEU A 146 7.68 16.52 -8.68
C LEU A 146 7.74 16.51 -10.22
N ILE A 147 8.78 17.10 -10.82
CA ILE A 147 8.89 17.24 -12.27
C ILE A 147 9.36 15.91 -12.87
N SER A 148 8.52 15.30 -13.70
CA SER A 148 8.90 14.13 -14.50
C SER A 148 10.06 14.48 -15.43
N PRO A 149 11.17 13.70 -15.47
CA PRO A 149 12.28 13.91 -16.39
C PRO A 149 11.85 13.91 -17.87
N SER A 150 10.83 13.13 -18.24
CA SER A 150 10.25 13.13 -19.59
C SER A 150 9.18 14.18 -19.83
N GLY A 151 8.93 15.08 -18.87
CA GLY A 151 7.94 16.16 -18.98
C GLY A 151 6.49 15.71 -18.90
N LYS A 152 6.23 14.47 -18.49
CA LYS A 152 4.87 13.93 -18.35
C LYS A 152 4.08 14.66 -17.26
N LYS A 153 2.78 14.80 -17.49
CA LYS A 153 1.80 15.22 -16.49
C LYS A 153 1.07 14.00 -15.95
N TYR A 154 0.76 14.01 -14.67
CA TYR A 154 0.22 12.86 -13.97
C TYR A 154 -1.31 12.81 -14.06
N ASP A 155 -1.84 11.72 -14.58
CA ASP A 155 -3.27 11.42 -14.59
C ASP A 155 -3.73 10.97 -13.20
N LEU A 156 -2.86 10.29 -12.47
CA LEU A 156 -3.08 9.81 -11.12
C LEU A 156 -1.87 10.10 -10.22
N VAL A 157 -2.13 10.49 -8.98
CA VAL A 157 -1.10 10.53 -7.93
C VAL A 157 -1.56 9.70 -6.74
N VAL A 158 -0.71 8.78 -6.31
CA VAL A 158 -0.83 8.08 -5.04
C VAL A 158 0.10 8.78 -4.04
N ASN A 159 -0.46 9.59 -3.14
CA ASN A 159 0.34 10.37 -2.19
C ASN A 159 0.59 9.57 -0.91
N ALA A 160 1.74 8.89 -0.81
CA ALA A 160 2.15 8.14 0.38
C ALA A 160 3.22 8.87 1.22
N ALA A 161 3.68 10.06 0.79
CA ALA A 161 4.66 10.89 1.51
C ALA A 161 4.08 11.66 2.72
N ALA A 162 2.83 11.37 3.08
CA ALA A 162 2.08 12.04 4.12
C ALA A 162 2.10 13.57 4.00
N SER A 163 2.27 14.28 5.13
CA SER A 163 2.28 15.75 5.17
C SER A 163 3.50 16.40 4.51
N ALA A 164 4.49 15.62 4.06
CA ALA A 164 5.69 16.14 3.40
C ALA A 164 5.41 16.66 1.98
N VAL A 165 4.33 16.19 1.33
CA VAL A 165 3.91 16.63 -0.01
C VAL A 165 2.45 17.02 0.04
N THR A 166 2.15 18.26 -0.33
CA THR A 166 0.80 18.80 -0.31
C THR A 166 0.17 18.81 -1.70
N PHE A 167 -1.16 19.00 -1.75
CA PHE A 167 -1.85 19.17 -3.02
C PHE A 167 -1.27 20.32 -3.87
N SER A 168 -0.86 21.43 -3.25
CA SER A 168 -0.28 22.57 -3.98
C SER A 168 1.04 22.22 -4.66
N ASP A 169 1.82 21.30 -4.10
CA ASP A 169 3.08 20.83 -4.71
C ASP A 169 2.80 19.94 -5.92
N MET A 170 1.75 19.10 -5.84
CA MET A 170 1.34 18.17 -6.89
C MET A 170 0.59 18.87 -8.03
N GLN A 171 -0.23 19.88 -7.73
CA GLN A 171 -1.19 20.49 -8.66
C GLN A 171 -0.58 20.94 -10.00
N PRO A 172 0.60 21.59 -10.04
CA PRO A 172 1.22 22.02 -11.29
C PRO A 172 1.62 20.86 -12.21
N GLN A 173 1.81 19.67 -11.66
CA GLN A 173 2.25 18.47 -12.40
C GLN A 173 1.09 17.54 -12.78
N LEU A 174 -0.11 17.82 -12.31
CA LEU A 174 -1.30 17.06 -12.70
C LEU A 174 -1.69 17.36 -14.15
N ALA A 175 -2.17 16.33 -14.83
CA ALA A 175 -2.91 16.48 -16.08
C ALA A 175 -4.18 17.33 -15.86
N PRO A 176 -4.83 17.84 -16.92
CA PRO A 176 -6.03 18.69 -16.79
C PRO A 176 -7.18 18.05 -16.00
N LYS A 177 -7.26 16.71 -15.97
CA LYS A 177 -8.22 15.92 -15.19
C LYS A 177 -7.56 15.03 -14.13
N GLY A 178 -6.32 15.37 -13.75
CA GLY A 178 -5.53 14.57 -12.82
C GLY A 178 -6.22 14.39 -11.47
N VAL A 179 -6.06 13.21 -10.90
CA VAL A 179 -6.65 12.83 -9.61
C VAL A 179 -5.56 12.49 -8.63
N VAL A 180 -5.67 13.02 -7.41
CA VAL A 180 -4.76 12.69 -6.30
C VAL A 180 -5.54 11.89 -5.26
N PHE A 181 -4.99 10.76 -4.83
CA PHE A 181 -5.43 10.00 -3.67
C PHE A 181 -4.46 10.21 -2.50
N GLU A 182 -4.94 10.91 -1.48
CA GLU A 182 -4.25 11.12 -0.21
C GLU A 182 -4.41 9.91 0.70
N LEU A 183 -3.31 9.30 1.10
CA LEU A 183 -3.31 8.10 1.95
C LEU A 183 -3.24 8.42 3.44
N THR A 184 -2.90 9.65 3.82
CA THR A 184 -2.86 10.09 5.21
C THR A 184 -3.77 11.29 5.44
N PRO A 185 -5.08 11.05 5.58
CA PRO A 185 -6.02 12.13 5.79
C PRO A 185 -5.70 12.93 7.06
N SER A 186 -5.80 14.25 6.94
CA SER A 186 -5.71 15.21 8.03
C SER A 186 -6.82 16.26 7.87
N PRO A 187 -7.15 17.04 8.91
CA PRO A 187 -8.14 18.11 8.79
C PRO A 187 -7.87 19.07 7.62
N LYS A 188 -6.58 19.37 7.37
CA LYS A 188 -6.15 20.24 6.26
C LYS A 188 -6.43 19.60 4.90
N THR A 189 -6.07 18.33 4.71
CA THR A 189 -6.28 17.64 3.42
C THR A 189 -7.76 17.42 3.13
N PHE A 190 -8.56 17.16 4.17
CA PHE A 190 -10.01 17.09 4.07
C PHE A 190 -10.62 18.43 3.61
N LEU A 191 -10.21 19.54 4.25
CA LEU A 191 -10.66 20.88 3.84
C LEU A 191 -10.30 21.18 2.37
N THR A 192 -9.07 20.87 1.95
CA THR A 192 -8.66 21.03 0.54
C THR A 192 -9.53 20.20 -0.40
N SER A 193 -9.88 18.96 0.00
CA SER A 193 -10.75 18.07 -0.79
C SER A 193 -12.16 18.65 -0.95
N VAL A 194 -12.74 19.20 0.13
CA VAL A 194 -14.04 19.88 0.11
C VAL A 194 -14.01 21.10 -0.80
N ILE A 195 -13.00 21.96 -0.67
CA ILE A 195 -12.83 23.16 -1.52
C ILE A 195 -12.77 22.77 -3.00
N LYS A 196 -12.02 21.72 -3.36
CA LYS A 196 -11.92 21.24 -4.74
C LYS A 196 -13.24 20.71 -5.29
N ARG A 197 -14.02 20.02 -4.45
CA ARG A 197 -15.34 19.51 -4.84
C ARG A 197 -16.34 20.65 -5.06
N VAL A 198 -16.39 21.63 -4.15
CA VAL A 198 -17.31 22.77 -4.24
C VAL A 198 -16.95 23.73 -5.38
N SER A 199 -15.66 23.90 -5.68
CA SER A 199 -15.18 24.73 -6.81
C SER A 199 -15.31 24.06 -8.18
N MET A 200 -15.89 22.85 -8.27
CA MET A 200 -16.02 22.08 -9.52
C MET A 200 -14.70 21.94 -10.29
N SER A 201 -13.59 21.79 -9.56
CA SER A 201 -12.27 21.67 -10.18
C SER A 201 -12.18 20.39 -11.03
N LYS A 202 -11.61 20.51 -12.24
CA LYS A 202 -11.35 19.35 -13.10
C LYS A 202 -10.29 18.41 -12.50
N GLN A 203 -9.35 18.96 -11.74
CA GLN A 203 -8.38 18.22 -10.94
C GLN A 203 -9.01 17.86 -9.59
N LYS A 204 -8.92 16.59 -9.20
CA LYS A 204 -9.56 16.09 -7.99
C LYS A 204 -8.54 15.79 -6.90
N TYR A 205 -8.93 16.04 -5.65
CA TYR A 205 -8.19 15.63 -4.46
C TYR A 205 -9.11 14.81 -3.56
N ASN A 206 -8.81 13.51 -3.44
CA ASN A 206 -9.62 12.55 -2.72
C ASN A 206 -8.85 12.02 -1.53
N GLN A 207 -9.53 11.88 -0.40
CA GLN A 207 -9.01 11.16 0.76
C GLN A 207 -9.32 9.68 0.57
N LEU A 208 -8.31 8.82 0.63
CA LEU A 208 -8.53 7.39 0.52
C LEU A 208 -8.81 6.81 1.91
N MET A 209 -10.02 6.27 2.07
CA MET A 209 -10.37 5.44 3.21
C MET A 209 -10.41 4.00 2.73
N LEU A 210 -9.57 3.14 3.31
CA LEU A 210 -9.45 1.74 2.88
C LEU A 210 -10.77 1.00 3.12
N ASN A 211 -11.28 0.36 2.08
CA ASN A 211 -12.35 -0.62 2.13
C ASN A 211 -11.76 -2.00 1.82
N VAL A 212 -11.81 -2.90 2.78
CA VAL A 212 -11.21 -4.23 2.66
C VAL A 212 -12.24 -5.21 2.12
N GLU A 213 -11.89 -5.86 1.02
CA GLU A 213 -12.70 -6.92 0.38
C GLU A 213 -11.82 -8.15 0.14
N ALA A 214 -12.29 -9.34 0.51
CA ALA A 214 -11.54 -10.59 0.35
C ALA A 214 -11.06 -10.81 -1.10
N ARG A 215 -11.90 -10.55 -2.11
CA ARG A 215 -11.54 -10.69 -3.53
C ARG A 215 -10.31 -9.88 -3.95
N ASN A 216 -10.11 -8.70 -3.34
CA ASN A 216 -8.98 -7.85 -3.64
C ASN A 216 -7.71 -8.39 -2.97
N LEU A 217 -7.84 -8.93 -1.75
CA LEU A 217 -6.73 -9.59 -1.07
C LEU A 217 -6.33 -10.89 -1.77
N GLU A 218 -7.31 -11.64 -2.28
CA GLU A 218 -7.10 -12.84 -3.09
C GLU A 218 -6.37 -12.54 -4.40
N MET A 219 -6.76 -11.47 -5.11
CA MET A 219 -6.03 -11.00 -6.29
C MET A 219 -4.56 -10.68 -5.96
N LEU A 220 -4.31 -9.99 -4.85
CA LEU A 220 -2.94 -9.64 -4.42
C LEU A 220 -2.11 -10.87 -4.07
N VAL A 221 -2.70 -11.84 -3.35
CA VAL A 221 -2.07 -13.14 -3.08
C VAL A 221 -1.75 -13.86 -4.39
N GLY A 222 -2.67 -13.83 -5.37
CA GLY A 222 -2.45 -14.36 -6.72
C GLY A 222 -1.24 -13.72 -7.41
N PHE A 223 -1.10 -12.39 -7.35
CA PHE A 223 0.08 -11.72 -7.93
C PHE A 223 1.39 -12.09 -7.22
N VAL A 224 1.38 -12.29 -5.90
CA VAL A 224 2.57 -12.77 -5.18
C VAL A 224 2.91 -14.20 -5.59
N LYS A 225 1.91 -15.08 -5.66
CA LYS A 225 2.06 -16.46 -6.12
C LYS A 225 2.67 -16.54 -7.52
N GLU A 226 2.23 -15.66 -8.43
CA GLU A 226 2.73 -15.59 -9.80
C GLU A 226 4.11 -14.90 -9.91
N GLY A 227 4.67 -14.40 -8.81
CA GLY A 227 5.93 -13.65 -8.81
C GLY A 227 5.84 -12.30 -9.52
N LYS A 228 4.63 -11.74 -9.68
CA LYS A 228 4.40 -10.41 -10.26
C LYS A 228 4.46 -9.29 -9.22
N LEU A 229 4.18 -9.63 -7.96
CA LEU A 229 4.16 -8.70 -6.84
C LEU A 229 5.06 -9.23 -5.73
N HIS A 230 5.96 -8.40 -5.22
CA HIS A 230 6.90 -8.77 -4.16
C HIS A 230 6.73 -7.88 -2.93
N ALA A 231 6.71 -8.51 -1.75
CA ALA A 231 6.77 -7.78 -0.50
C ALA A 231 8.23 -7.35 -0.23
N VAL A 232 8.46 -6.04 -0.13
CA VAL A 232 9.74 -5.52 0.37
C VAL A 232 9.70 -5.56 1.90
N ILE A 233 10.55 -6.40 2.49
CA ILE A 233 10.63 -6.57 3.93
C ILE A 233 11.81 -5.73 4.45
N ASP A 234 11.50 -4.72 5.26
CA ASP A 234 12.50 -3.88 5.90
C ASP A 234 13.24 -4.64 7.00
N SER A 235 12.49 -5.34 7.84
CA SER A 235 13.00 -6.04 9.02
C SER A 235 11.96 -7.01 9.57
N LYS A 236 12.46 -8.04 10.26
CA LYS A 236 11.66 -9.00 11.01
C LYS A 236 12.02 -8.91 12.49
N PHE A 237 11.02 -8.91 13.36
CA PHE A 237 11.20 -8.95 14.80
C PHE A 237 10.40 -10.12 15.38
N PRO A 238 10.92 -10.87 16.36
CA PRO A 238 10.09 -11.79 17.11
C PRO A 238 9.04 -11.01 17.93
N LEU A 239 7.92 -11.64 18.26
CA LEU A 239 6.84 -11.04 19.05
C LEU A 239 7.35 -10.45 20.38
N ALA A 240 8.35 -11.08 21.00
CA ALA A 240 9.01 -10.59 22.21
C ALA A 240 9.70 -9.21 22.04
N LYS A 241 9.98 -8.79 20.80
CA LYS A 241 10.61 -7.52 20.44
C LYS A 241 9.66 -6.55 19.72
N VAL A 242 8.36 -6.68 19.96
CA VAL A 242 7.34 -5.80 19.36
C VAL A 242 7.60 -4.31 19.61
N GLU A 243 8.16 -3.94 20.75
CA GLU A 243 8.51 -2.55 21.07
C GLU A 243 9.60 -2.00 20.15
N GLU A 244 10.61 -2.80 19.81
CA GLU A 244 11.68 -2.43 18.86
C GLU A 244 11.08 -2.22 17.46
N ALA A 245 10.20 -3.13 17.02
CA ALA A 245 9.47 -3.01 15.77
C ALA A 245 8.62 -1.73 15.72
N TRP A 246 7.92 -1.42 16.82
CA TRP A 246 7.07 -0.23 16.93
C TRP A 246 7.89 1.06 16.93
N LYS A 247 9.03 1.09 17.62
CA LYS A 247 9.96 2.22 17.59
C LYS A 247 10.43 2.47 16.16
N LYS A 248 10.88 1.43 15.46
CA LYS A 248 11.32 1.54 14.06
C LYS A 248 10.20 2.03 13.14
N SER A 249 8.98 1.56 13.34
CA SER A 249 7.82 2.04 12.58
C SER A 249 7.56 3.54 12.79
N LYS A 250 7.70 4.03 14.03
CA LYS A 250 7.48 5.45 14.37
C LYS A 250 8.55 6.38 13.81
N GLU A 251 9.78 5.89 13.63
CA GLU A 251 10.85 6.66 13.01
C GLU A 251 10.50 7.03 11.56
N GLY A 252 9.65 6.24 10.87
CA GLY A 252 9.14 6.59 9.54
C GLY A 252 10.15 6.39 8.40
N HIS A 253 11.24 5.67 8.65
CA HIS A 253 12.33 5.45 7.69
C HIS A 253 12.42 4.00 7.19
N ALA A 254 11.42 3.17 7.48
CA ALA A 254 11.35 1.78 7.01
C ALA A 254 11.24 1.72 5.48
N VAL A 255 11.90 0.73 4.88
CA VAL A 255 11.84 0.46 3.44
C VAL A 255 10.94 -0.75 3.19
N GLY A 256 9.71 -0.50 2.77
CA GLY A 256 8.67 -1.53 2.67
C GLY A 256 7.98 -1.79 4.02
N LYS A 257 7.96 -3.05 4.47
CA LYS A 257 7.17 -3.52 5.62
C LYS A 257 8.04 -4.06 6.75
N ILE A 258 7.70 -3.68 7.98
CA ILE A 258 8.24 -4.30 9.20
C ILE A 258 7.32 -5.46 9.57
N VAL A 259 7.89 -6.63 9.83
CA VAL A 259 7.14 -7.86 10.15
C VAL A 259 7.42 -8.30 11.57
N ILE A 260 6.37 -8.67 12.29
CA ILE A 260 6.47 -9.34 13.59
C ILE A 260 6.19 -10.83 13.37
N THR A 261 7.07 -11.68 13.90
CA THR A 261 7.02 -13.14 13.78
C THR A 261 6.66 -13.76 15.12
N VAL A 262 5.75 -14.73 15.09
CA VAL A 262 5.26 -15.41 16.30
C VAL A 262 6.05 -16.70 16.56
N THR A 263 6.63 -17.27 15.52
CA THR A 263 7.54 -18.42 15.54
C THR A 263 8.79 -18.07 14.71
N GLU A 264 9.94 -18.60 15.10
CA GLU A 264 11.12 -18.62 14.23
C GLU A 264 10.83 -19.65 13.12
N GLU A 265 10.60 -19.19 11.90
CA GLU A 265 10.75 -20.00 10.68
C GLU A 265 12.22 -19.96 10.23
#